data_AF-A0A957Z5H0-F1
#
_entry.id   AF-A0A957Z5H0-F1
#
_cell.length_a   1.000
_cell.length_b   1.000
_cell.length_c   1.000
_cell.angle_alpha   90.00
_cell.angle_beta   90.00
_cell.angle_gamma   90.00
#
_symmetry.space_group_name_H-M   'P 1'
#
loop_
_entity.id
_entity.type
_entity.pdbx_description
1 polymer ?
#
loop_
_entity_poly.entity_id
_entity_poly.type
_entity_poly.pdbx_seq_one_letter_code
_entity_poly.pdbx_strand_id
1 'polypeptide(L)'
;LQTLLSWWREILLITLLTALVAGVIYVILDNLEEPTYRASSSVIVARVTNNANFDDRFQTFSDETGGNAAINVSRRGALLGLVRTGAVAQAVVAELGDQLPPHLQEPAQLLEIIEAEVAPSADSRNPSDLIRIYATTKSPATAAAIANSWSTHYVQQVNDLFGQVPPEVIASVEGELVLSNESYQQAQRALETFIASSQAQTLNRQIREKQTLIDAMQAGRQTALAAILDQDQAARLTLFTDLVDAQVNSAQAVLVEQVEEQLTHLSQLHALRNQTRRALDQANALLAQIQEGGDAAVASNALALQLLKTQIFASTISTLTDRDATNLTVDPTTGQPLAGTTGNISTNRQSAIVLPGNLQLTAGSSDARLTAQAQEADVTALVTALNQYIDQLNQEIETLALALTGDGELAFLDKLSAQQLAISAPVEAATGATSTGATTATDAGSDLGSAILRSYDELFGIGGLFLQSQRANPAEDATLLAIAQLETDTQQLRAQLEAEKSREQQLTQQRDLAWSTYNTLSNKVVELNLERTAANSEVRLGSPAITPTKPVEGQSLTVVVILAAILGFLLGVFIAILASALGKEPFLTRRAAA
;
A
#
# COMPACT_ATOMS: atom_id res chain seq x y z
N LEU A 1 -83.85 35.93 -58.42
CA LEU A 1 -84.78 35.91 -57.27
C LEU A 1 -86.25 36.05 -57.70
N GLN A 2 -86.60 37.04 -58.55
CA GLN A 2 -87.97 37.23 -59.03
C GLN A 2 -88.57 35.99 -59.73
N THR A 3 -87.79 35.28 -60.53
CA THR A 3 -88.19 34.00 -61.17
C THR A 3 -88.55 32.90 -60.18
N LEU A 4 -87.83 32.81 -59.05
CA LEU A 4 -88.09 31.80 -58.02
C LEU A 4 -89.37 32.14 -57.24
N LEU A 5 -89.63 33.43 -57.04
CA LEU A 5 -90.85 33.91 -56.37
C LEU A 5 -92.11 33.79 -57.23
N SER A 6 -92.01 33.78 -58.57
CA SER A 6 -93.18 33.57 -59.43
C SER A 6 -93.54 32.09 -59.60
N TRP A 7 -92.57 31.18 -59.44
CA TRP A 7 -92.73 29.73 -59.59
C TRP A 7 -92.76 28.96 -58.25
N TRP A 8 -92.85 29.66 -57.12
CA TRP A 8 -92.71 29.04 -55.79
C TRP A 8 -93.77 27.95 -55.53
N ARG A 9 -94.98 28.10 -56.08
CA ARG A 9 -96.08 27.13 -55.93
C ARG A 9 -95.78 25.85 -56.70
N GLU A 10 -95.26 25.96 -57.92
CA GLU A 10 -94.85 24.82 -58.75
C GLU A 10 -93.65 24.10 -58.14
N ILE A 11 -92.66 24.84 -57.65
CA ILE A 11 -91.48 24.25 -56.98
C ILE A 11 -91.94 23.46 -55.76
N LEU A 12 -92.79 24.02 -54.90
CA LEU A 12 -93.34 23.29 -53.75
C LEU A 12 -94.16 22.08 -54.16
N LEU A 13 -94.95 22.16 -55.24
CA LEU A 13 -95.76 21.04 -55.72
C LEU A 13 -94.87 19.89 -56.22
N ILE A 14 -93.84 20.18 -57.03
CA ILE A 14 -92.89 19.18 -57.53
C ILE A 14 -92.14 18.54 -56.36
N THR A 15 -91.72 19.34 -55.39
CA THR A 15 -91.04 18.89 -54.16
C THR A 15 -91.93 17.93 -53.36
N LEU A 16 -93.20 18.31 -53.14
CA LEU A 16 -94.14 17.51 -52.38
C LEU A 16 -94.52 16.23 -53.12
N LEU A 17 -94.66 16.28 -54.45
CA LEU A 17 -94.98 15.12 -55.28
C LEU A 17 -93.83 14.12 -55.32
N THR A 18 -92.59 14.57 -55.47
CA THR A 18 -91.40 13.70 -55.42
C THR A 18 -91.20 13.10 -54.03
N ALA A 19 -91.38 13.88 -52.96
CA ALA A 19 -91.34 13.37 -51.60
C ALA A 19 -92.44 12.32 -51.33
N LEU A 20 -93.65 12.56 -51.81
CA LEU A 20 -94.78 11.63 -51.66
C LEU A 20 -94.57 10.35 -52.47
N VAL A 21 -94.12 10.46 -53.73
CA VAL A 21 -93.82 9.30 -54.57
C VAL A 21 -92.68 8.48 -53.97
N ALA A 22 -91.62 9.11 -53.49
CA ALA A 22 -90.53 8.41 -52.82
C ALA A 22 -90.99 7.75 -51.51
N GLY A 23 -91.85 8.41 -50.73
CA GLY A 23 -92.44 7.83 -49.52
C GLY A 23 -93.34 6.63 -49.82
N VAL A 24 -94.17 6.70 -50.86
CA VAL A 24 -95.02 5.58 -51.30
C VAL A 24 -94.16 4.43 -51.85
N ILE A 25 -93.15 4.73 -52.67
CA ILE A 25 -92.21 3.71 -53.18
C ILE A 25 -91.48 3.05 -52.01
N TYR A 26 -91.01 3.82 -51.03
CA TYR A 26 -90.37 3.29 -49.82
C TYR A 26 -91.32 2.32 -49.09
N VAL A 27 -92.56 2.73 -48.79
CA VAL A 27 -93.52 1.90 -48.05
C VAL A 27 -93.85 0.62 -48.82
N ILE A 28 -93.92 0.69 -50.15
CA ILE A 28 -94.13 -0.51 -50.99
C ILE A 28 -92.91 -1.43 -50.91
N LEU A 29 -91.69 -0.90 -51.08
CA LEU A 29 -90.46 -1.70 -51.03
C LEU A 29 -90.24 -2.30 -49.63
N ASP A 30 -90.47 -1.52 -48.58
CA ASP A 30 -90.34 -1.90 -47.16
C ASP A 30 -91.36 -2.98 -46.76
N ASN A 31 -92.60 -2.94 -47.29
CA ASN A 31 -93.58 -4.02 -47.10
C ASN A 31 -93.32 -5.27 -47.95
N LEU A 32 -92.53 -5.14 -49.03
CA LEU A 32 -92.13 -6.27 -49.87
C LEU A 32 -90.89 -7.00 -49.31
N GLU A 33 -90.06 -6.32 -48.52
CA GLU A 33 -88.93 -6.94 -47.83
C GLU A 33 -89.41 -7.69 -46.57
N GLU A 34 -89.03 -8.97 -46.45
CA GLU A 34 -89.38 -9.78 -45.29
C GLU A 34 -88.60 -9.34 -44.04
N PRO A 35 -89.22 -9.31 -42.83
CA PRO A 35 -88.56 -8.84 -41.62
C PRO A 35 -87.37 -9.75 -41.25
N THR A 36 -86.22 -9.13 -41.00
CA THR A 36 -85.02 -9.84 -40.53
C THR A 36 -84.82 -9.64 -39.03
N TYR A 37 -84.32 -10.67 -38.37
CA TYR A 37 -84.10 -10.74 -36.94
C TYR A 37 -82.62 -10.95 -36.65
N ARG A 38 -82.05 -10.13 -35.76
CA ARG A 38 -80.66 -10.19 -35.35
C ARG A 38 -80.55 -10.64 -33.89
N ALA A 39 -79.83 -11.72 -33.64
CA ALA A 39 -79.51 -12.20 -32.29
C ALA A 39 -78.01 -12.06 -32.03
N SER A 40 -77.61 -11.78 -30.79
CA SER A 40 -76.21 -11.55 -30.43
C SER A 40 -75.78 -12.42 -29.25
N SER A 41 -74.62 -13.05 -29.39
CA SER A 41 -73.93 -13.78 -28.32
C SER A 41 -72.60 -13.10 -28.03
N SER A 42 -72.07 -13.30 -26.82
CA SER A 42 -70.82 -12.65 -26.43
C SER A 42 -69.77 -13.63 -25.95
N VAL A 43 -68.51 -13.36 -26.31
CA VAL A 43 -67.33 -14.15 -25.99
C VAL A 43 -66.31 -13.23 -25.34
N ILE A 44 -65.81 -13.63 -24.16
CA ILE A 44 -64.83 -12.89 -23.39
C ILE A 44 -63.44 -13.43 -23.71
N VAL A 45 -62.50 -12.54 -24.00
CA VAL A 45 -61.07 -12.88 -24.06
C VAL A 45 -60.55 -12.90 -22.63
N ALA A 46 -60.21 -14.08 -22.11
CA ALA A 46 -59.85 -14.25 -20.71
C ALA A 46 -58.52 -14.98 -20.64
N ARG A 47 -57.41 -14.25 -20.47
CA ARG A 47 -56.13 -14.86 -20.10
C ARG A 47 -56.04 -14.91 -18.58
N VAL A 48 -55.93 -16.10 -18.00
CA VAL A 48 -55.51 -16.26 -16.60
C VAL A 48 -53.99 -16.13 -16.58
N THR A 49 -53.47 -14.96 -16.22
CA THR A 49 -52.05 -14.81 -15.89
C THR A 49 -51.84 -15.38 -14.49
N ASN A 50 -51.42 -16.65 -14.41
CA ASN A 50 -50.99 -17.22 -13.14
C ASN A 50 -49.67 -16.57 -12.75
N ASN A 51 -49.73 -15.63 -11.80
CA ASN A 51 -48.55 -15.08 -11.16
C ASN A 51 -48.00 -16.15 -10.19
N ALA A 52 -47.16 -17.04 -10.71
CA ALA A 52 -46.53 -18.05 -9.89
C ALA A 52 -45.31 -17.41 -9.22
N ASN A 53 -45.36 -17.37 -7.89
CA ASN A 53 -44.37 -16.72 -7.03
C ASN A 53 -43.47 -17.80 -6.45
N PHE A 54 -42.24 -17.91 -6.94
CA PHE A 54 -41.39 -19.07 -6.67
C PHE A 54 -40.24 -18.79 -5.67
N ASP A 55 -39.84 -17.53 -5.45
CA ASP A 55 -38.84 -17.12 -4.44
C ASP A 55 -38.83 -15.58 -4.24
N ASP A 56 -38.36 -15.08 -3.09
CA ASP A 56 -38.24 -13.64 -2.74
C ASP A 56 -37.33 -12.84 -3.70
N ARG A 57 -36.46 -13.53 -4.45
CA ARG A 57 -35.51 -12.90 -5.40
C ARG A 57 -35.96 -12.95 -6.86
N PHE A 58 -36.96 -13.77 -7.18
CA PHE A 58 -37.46 -13.96 -8.53
C PHE A 58 -38.97 -13.73 -8.53
N GLN A 59 -39.35 -12.46 -8.56
CA GLN A 59 -40.71 -12.07 -8.87
C GLN A 59 -40.88 -12.16 -10.38
N THR A 60 -41.85 -12.95 -10.82
CA THR A 60 -42.29 -12.97 -12.21
C THR A 60 -42.91 -11.60 -12.51
N PHE A 61 -42.10 -10.65 -12.96
CA PHE A 61 -42.60 -9.40 -13.52
C PHE A 61 -43.30 -9.75 -14.83
N SER A 62 -44.59 -10.06 -14.76
CA SER A 62 -45.44 -9.91 -15.93
C SER A 62 -45.36 -8.44 -16.33
N ASP A 63 -44.74 -8.16 -17.49
CA ASP A 63 -44.58 -6.84 -18.10
C ASP A 63 -45.93 -6.10 -18.25
N GLU A 64 -46.44 -5.53 -17.16
CA GLU A 64 -47.64 -4.67 -17.16
C GLU A 64 -47.34 -3.25 -17.64
N THR A 65 -46.09 -2.93 -17.96
CA THR A 65 -45.71 -1.55 -18.32
C THR A 65 -45.66 -1.35 -19.84
N GLY A 66 -46.81 -1.03 -20.43
CA GLY A 66 -46.92 -0.23 -21.66
C GLY A 66 -46.71 -0.89 -23.03
N GLY A 67 -45.97 -2.01 -23.13
CA GLY A 67 -45.69 -2.68 -24.42
C GLY A 67 -46.85 -3.51 -24.98
N ASN A 68 -47.76 -3.95 -24.12
CA ASN A 68 -48.80 -4.92 -24.47
C ASN A 68 -50.03 -4.32 -25.20
N ALA A 69 -50.21 -3.00 -25.23
CA ALA A 69 -51.37 -2.40 -25.91
C ALA A 69 -51.37 -2.70 -27.43
N ALA A 70 -50.22 -2.58 -28.10
CA ALA A 70 -50.10 -2.83 -29.54
C ALA A 70 -50.20 -4.32 -29.90
N ILE A 71 -49.64 -5.20 -29.05
CA ILE A 71 -49.73 -6.66 -29.20
C ILE A 71 -51.18 -7.11 -28.97
N ASN A 72 -51.86 -6.59 -27.96
CA ASN A 72 -53.27 -6.87 -27.68
C ASN A 72 -54.20 -6.36 -28.79
N VAL A 73 -53.92 -5.21 -29.42
CA VAL A 73 -54.67 -4.72 -30.59
C VAL A 73 -54.49 -5.65 -31.80
N SER A 74 -53.26 -6.03 -32.12
CA SER A 74 -52.96 -6.93 -33.27
C SER A 74 -53.57 -8.32 -33.07
N ARG A 75 -53.47 -8.85 -31.85
CA ARG A 75 -54.05 -10.14 -31.45
C ARG A 75 -55.57 -10.14 -31.51
N ARG A 76 -56.23 -9.07 -31.04
CA ARG A 76 -57.69 -8.92 -31.15
C ARG A 76 -58.16 -8.85 -32.59
N GLY A 77 -57.41 -8.19 -33.47
CA GLY A 77 -57.66 -8.22 -34.91
C GLY A 77 -57.61 -9.64 -35.49
N ALA A 78 -56.63 -10.44 -35.06
CA ALA A 78 -56.52 -11.85 -35.46
C ALA A 78 -57.67 -12.72 -34.91
N LEU A 79 -58.06 -12.54 -33.63
CA LEU A 79 -59.21 -13.24 -33.03
C LEU A 79 -60.53 -12.87 -33.71
N LEU A 80 -60.76 -11.59 -34.00
CA LEU A 80 -61.95 -11.12 -34.71
C LEU A 80 -62.02 -11.68 -36.14
N GLY A 81 -60.87 -11.78 -36.83
CA GLY A 81 -60.78 -12.43 -38.13
C GLY A 81 -61.10 -13.94 -38.08
N LEU A 82 -60.74 -14.61 -36.98
CA LEU A 82 -60.99 -16.05 -36.80
C LEU A 82 -62.48 -16.38 -36.64
N VAL A 83 -63.30 -15.42 -36.17
CA VAL A 83 -64.76 -15.61 -36.03
C VAL A 83 -65.42 -15.96 -37.36
N ARG A 84 -64.92 -15.43 -38.48
CA ARG A 84 -65.50 -15.64 -39.83
C ARG A 84 -64.80 -16.77 -40.62
N THR A 85 -64.26 -17.77 -39.93
CA THR A 85 -63.63 -18.92 -40.61
C THR A 85 -64.64 -19.97 -41.01
N GLY A 86 -64.40 -20.62 -42.16
CA GLY A 86 -65.23 -21.72 -42.64
C GLY A 86 -65.26 -22.94 -41.72
N ALA A 87 -64.25 -23.11 -40.85
CA ALA A 87 -64.20 -24.21 -39.88
C ALA A 87 -65.32 -24.08 -38.82
N VAL A 88 -65.52 -22.88 -38.27
CA VAL A 88 -66.62 -22.61 -37.33
C VAL A 88 -67.97 -22.77 -38.04
N ALA A 89 -68.08 -22.26 -39.27
CA ALA A 89 -69.29 -22.41 -40.08
C ALA A 89 -69.66 -23.89 -40.32
N GLN A 90 -68.66 -24.73 -40.64
CA GLN A 90 -68.86 -26.16 -40.85
C GLN A 90 -69.30 -26.89 -39.57
N ALA A 91 -68.73 -26.53 -38.42
CA ALA A 91 -69.12 -27.11 -37.14
C ALA A 91 -70.56 -26.72 -36.75
N VAL A 92 -70.97 -25.47 -37.01
CA VAL A 92 -72.33 -24.98 -36.77
C VAL A 92 -73.35 -25.66 -37.69
N VAL A 93 -73.03 -25.86 -38.98
CA VAL A 93 -73.88 -26.65 -39.89
C VAL A 93 -74.00 -28.09 -39.41
N ALA A 94 -72.91 -28.70 -38.96
CA ALA A 94 -72.92 -30.08 -38.46
C ALA A 94 -73.76 -30.25 -37.19
N GLU A 95 -73.79 -29.24 -36.31
CA GLU A 95 -74.61 -29.26 -35.09
C GLU A 95 -76.09 -28.96 -35.39
N LEU A 96 -76.38 -27.90 -36.13
CA LEU A 96 -77.74 -27.41 -36.32
C LEU A 96 -78.48 -28.05 -37.49
N GLY A 97 -77.76 -28.54 -38.52
CA GLY A 97 -78.28 -29.37 -39.62
C GLY A 97 -79.71 -29.07 -40.05
N ASP A 98 -80.64 -29.96 -39.67
CA ASP A 98 -82.07 -29.90 -40.02
C ASP A 98 -82.84 -28.73 -39.40
N GLN A 99 -82.29 -28.07 -38.37
CA GLN A 99 -82.85 -26.87 -37.76
C GLN A 99 -82.54 -25.60 -38.56
N LEU A 100 -81.61 -25.69 -39.52
CA LEU A 100 -81.29 -24.60 -40.45
C LEU A 100 -82.20 -24.67 -41.69
N PRO A 101 -82.71 -23.52 -42.17
CA PRO A 101 -83.35 -23.44 -43.46
C PRO A 101 -82.47 -24.03 -44.58
N PRO A 102 -83.04 -24.65 -45.63
CA PRO A 102 -82.27 -25.35 -46.67
C PRO A 102 -81.18 -24.52 -47.36
N HIS A 103 -81.36 -23.21 -47.44
CA HIS A 103 -80.34 -22.30 -47.98
C HIS A 103 -79.15 -22.14 -47.00
N LEU A 104 -79.41 -22.07 -45.70
CA LEU A 104 -78.36 -21.89 -44.69
C LEU A 104 -77.61 -23.18 -44.29
N GLN A 105 -77.88 -24.30 -44.94
CA GLN A 105 -77.17 -25.57 -44.68
C GLN A 105 -75.78 -25.60 -45.33
N GLU A 106 -75.46 -24.65 -46.20
CA GLU A 106 -74.12 -24.50 -46.75
C GLU A 106 -73.25 -23.57 -45.87
N PRO A 107 -72.04 -23.97 -45.46
CA PRO A 107 -71.17 -23.17 -44.60
C PRO A 107 -70.87 -21.76 -45.16
N ALA A 108 -70.79 -21.61 -46.48
CA ALA A 108 -70.56 -20.33 -47.14
C ALA A 108 -71.72 -19.34 -46.92
N GLN A 109 -72.96 -19.84 -46.91
CA GLN A 109 -74.15 -19.01 -46.71
C GLN A 109 -74.30 -18.56 -45.25
N LEU A 110 -73.82 -19.36 -44.29
CA LEU A 110 -73.75 -18.92 -42.89
C LEU A 110 -72.74 -17.78 -42.69
N LEU A 111 -71.63 -17.75 -43.43
CA LEU A 111 -70.64 -16.67 -43.29
C LEU A 111 -71.17 -15.30 -43.72
N GLU A 112 -72.12 -15.26 -44.65
CA GLU A 112 -72.74 -14.00 -45.11
C GLU A 112 -73.67 -13.37 -44.07
N ILE A 113 -74.28 -14.19 -43.20
CA ILE A 113 -75.24 -13.75 -42.18
C ILE A 113 -74.63 -13.52 -40.80
N ILE A 114 -73.33 -13.82 -40.65
CA ILE A 114 -72.58 -13.66 -39.41
C ILE A 114 -71.75 -12.38 -39.43
N GLU A 115 -71.96 -11.55 -38.42
CA GLU A 115 -71.18 -10.35 -38.16
C GLU A 115 -70.54 -10.44 -36.78
N ALA A 116 -69.35 -9.86 -36.63
CA ALA A 116 -68.64 -9.85 -35.36
C ALA A 116 -68.00 -8.49 -35.16
N GLU A 117 -68.09 -7.98 -33.95
CA GLU A 117 -67.45 -6.72 -33.57
C GLU A 117 -66.92 -6.78 -32.14
N VAL A 118 -65.99 -5.89 -31.83
CA VAL A 118 -65.54 -5.68 -30.44
C VAL A 118 -66.55 -4.79 -29.76
N ALA A 119 -67.07 -5.20 -28.60
CA ALA A 119 -68.04 -4.41 -27.85
C ALA A 119 -67.45 -3.03 -27.50
N PRO A 120 -68.24 -1.95 -27.54
CA PRO A 120 -67.75 -0.66 -27.04
C PRO A 120 -67.45 -0.79 -25.54
N SER A 121 -66.28 -0.28 -25.13
CA SER A 121 -65.90 -0.19 -23.71
C SER A 121 -66.51 1.04 -23.06
N ALA A 122 -66.78 0.95 -21.74
CA ALA A 122 -67.26 2.08 -20.96
C ALA A 122 -66.19 3.20 -20.79
N ASP A 123 -64.92 2.84 -20.98
CA ASP A 123 -63.79 3.77 -20.95
C ASP A 123 -63.15 3.82 -22.34
N SER A 124 -63.20 4.99 -23.00
CA SER A 124 -62.66 5.17 -24.35
C SER A 124 -61.13 5.02 -24.42
N ARG A 125 -60.45 5.00 -23.27
CA ARG A 125 -59.01 4.76 -23.15
C ARG A 125 -58.66 3.26 -23.10
N ASN A 126 -59.61 2.40 -22.74
CA ASN A 126 -59.39 0.97 -22.59
C ASN A 126 -60.35 0.19 -23.51
N PRO A 127 -59.88 -0.38 -24.64
CA PRO A 127 -60.72 -1.21 -25.51
C PRO A 127 -61.30 -2.42 -24.76
N SER A 128 -62.55 -2.80 -25.08
CA SER A 128 -63.26 -3.91 -24.44
C SER A 128 -62.69 -5.28 -24.85
N ASP A 129 -62.67 -6.22 -23.91
CA ASP A 129 -62.24 -7.62 -24.13
C ASP A 129 -63.42 -8.55 -24.46
N LEU A 130 -64.53 -7.97 -24.92
CA LEU A 130 -65.74 -8.68 -25.29
C LEU A 130 -65.94 -8.65 -26.80
N ILE A 131 -66.01 -9.82 -27.43
CA ILE A 131 -66.39 -9.98 -28.84
C ILE A 131 -67.88 -10.30 -28.89
N ARG A 132 -68.64 -9.53 -29.66
CA ARG A 132 -70.07 -9.78 -29.91
C ARG A 132 -70.22 -10.41 -31.29
N ILE A 133 -70.91 -11.54 -31.33
CA ILE A 133 -71.19 -12.28 -32.56
C ILE A 133 -72.69 -12.19 -32.83
N TYR A 134 -73.03 -11.63 -33.99
CA TYR A 134 -74.38 -11.43 -34.46
C TYR A 134 -74.72 -12.42 -35.57
N ALA A 135 -75.90 -13.04 -35.47
CA ALA A 135 -76.50 -13.80 -36.56
C ALA A 135 -77.79 -13.12 -37.00
N THR A 136 -77.94 -12.89 -38.31
CA THR A 136 -79.11 -12.22 -38.88
C THR A 136 -79.88 -13.16 -39.80
N THR A 137 -81.10 -13.54 -39.42
CA THR A 137 -81.94 -14.45 -40.23
C THR A 137 -83.41 -14.04 -40.21
N LYS A 138 -84.22 -14.68 -41.04
CA LYS A 138 -85.68 -14.45 -41.11
C LYS A 138 -86.44 -15.00 -39.90
N SER A 139 -85.82 -15.85 -39.09
CA SER A 139 -86.43 -16.49 -37.93
C SER A 139 -85.72 -16.07 -36.64
N PRO A 140 -86.43 -15.52 -35.64
CA PRO A 140 -85.81 -15.10 -34.39
C PRO A 140 -85.21 -16.29 -33.61
N ALA A 141 -85.85 -17.46 -33.67
CA ALA A 141 -85.35 -18.67 -33.03
C ALA A 141 -84.06 -19.17 -33.71
N THR A 142 -84.03 -19.16 -35.03
CA THR A 142 -82.87 -19.60 -35.82
C THR A 142 -81.69 -18.64 -35.65
N ALA A 143 -81.93 -17.32 -35.62
CA ALA A 143 -80.89 -16.34 -35.34
C ALA A 143 -80.21 -16.60 -33.98
N ALA A 144 -80.99 -16.83 -32.92
CA ALA A 144 -80.43 -17.11 -31.59
C ALA A 144 -79.70 -18.46 -31.53
N ALA A 145 -80.24 -19.50 -32.17
CA ALA A 145 -79.60 -20.82 -32.25
C ALA A 145 -78.25 -20.76 -32.97
N ILE A 146 -78.20 -20.08 -34.12
CA ILE A 146 -76.95 -19.89 -34.88
C ILE A 146 -75.94 -19.10 -34.06
N ALA A 147 -76.32 -17.97 -33.46
CA ALA A 147 -75.37 -17.17 -32.66
C ALA A 147 -74.80 -17.96 -31.46
N ASN A 148 -75.63 -18.75 -30.76
CA ASN A 148 -75.19 -19.58 -29.64
C ASN A 148 -74.23 -20.69 -30.05
N SER A 149 -74.58 -21.45 -31.09
CA SER A 149 -73.73 -22.52 -31.64
C SER A 149 -72.42 -21.93 -32.16
N TRP A 150 -72.48 -20.80 -32.86
CA TRP A 150 -71.30 -20.10 -33.39
C TRP A 150 -70.32 -19.69 -32.30
N SER A 151 -70.80 -19.05 -31.22
CA SER A 151 -69.95 -18.67 -30.09
C SER A 151 -69.32 -19.88 -29.40
N THR A 152 -70.04 -21.00 -29.31
CA THR A 152 -69.54 -22.24 -28.68
C THR A 152 -68.40 -22.85 -29.51
N HIS A 153 -68.62 -23.05 -30.81
CA HIS A 153 -67.59 -23.61 -31.71
C HIS A 153 -66.43 -22.65 -31.95
N TYR A 154 -66.68 -21.34 -31.96
CA TYR A 154 -65.62 -20.35 -32.01
C TYR A 154 -64.72 -20.40 -30.77
N VAL A 155 -65.30 -20.47 -29.56
CA VAL A 155 -64.53 -20.61 -28.32
C VAL A 155 -63.67 -21.87 -28.36
N GLN A 156 -64.23 -22.99 -28.81
CA GLN A 156 -63.51 -24.24 -28.96
C GLN A 156 -62.35 -24.12 -29.96
N GLN A 157 -62.60 -23.61 -31.17
CA GLN A 157 -61.59 -23.45 -32.22
C GLN A 157 -60.43 -22.52 -31.80
N VAL A 158 -60.73 -21.43 -31.09
CA VAL A 158 -59.71 -20.48 -30.60
C VAL A 158 -58.86 -21.14 -29.51
N ASN A 159 -59.47 -21.84 -28.56
CA ASN A 159 -58.75 -22.52 -27.48
C ASN A 159 -57.91 -23.68 -28.01
N ASP A 160 -58.37 -24.39 -29.03
CA ASP A 160 -57.60 -25.45 -29.69
C ASP A 160 -56.39 -24.88 -30.46
N LEU A 161 -56.55 -23.72 -31.12
CA LEU A 161 -55.50 -23.11 -31.93
C LEU A 161 -54.47 -22.32 -31.11
N PHE A 162 -54.90 -21.64 -30.05
CA PHE A 162 -54.07 -20.69 -29.28
C PHE A 162 -53.90 -21.06 -27.80
N GLY A 163 -54.64 -22.03 -27.28
CA GLY A 163 -54.57 -22.49 -25.88
C GLY A 163 -53.63 -23.68 -25.66
N GLN A 164 -52.86 -24.09 -26.66
CA GLN A 164 -51.91 -25.21 -26.52
C GLN A 164 -50.48 -24.70 -26.67
N VAL A 165 -49.63 -24.95 -25.67
CA VAL A 165 -48.17 -24.88 -25.84
C VAL A 165 -47.79 -26.04 -26.76
N PRO A 166 -47.24 -25.78 -27.97
CA PRO A 166 -46.89 -26.86 -28.89
C PRO A 166 -45.93 -27.84 -28.22
N PRO A 167 -46.17 -29.17 -28.34
CA PRO A 167 -45.30 -30.17 -27.73
C PRO A 167 -43.85 -30.05 -28.20
N GLU A 168 -43.62 -29.51 -29.40
CA GLU A 168 -42.29 -29.24 -29.96
C GLU A 168 -41.52 -28.20 -29.14
N VAL A 169 -42.20 -27.20 -28.58
CA VAL A 169 -41.56 -26.16 -27.75
C VAL A 169 -41.11 -26.75 -26.42
N ILE A 170 -41.96 -27.57 -25.77
CA ILE A 170 -41.62 -28.26 -24.52
C ILE A 170 -40.45 -29.21 -24.76
N ALA A 171 -40.52 -30.04 -25.81
CA ALA A 171 -39.46 -30.97 -26.17
C ALA A 171 -38.13 -30.26 -26.49
N SER A 172 -38.17 -29.07 -27.11
CA SER A 172 -36.97 -28.27 -27.36
C SER A 172 -36.33 -27.77 -26.07
N VAL A 173 -37.11 -27.25 -25.12
CA VAL A 173 -36.59 -26.75 -23.84
C VAL A 173 -36.10 -27.90 -22.96
N GLU A 174 -36.78 -29.06 -22.99
CA GLU A 174 -36.31 -30.28 -22.32
C GLU A 174 -34.98 -30.78 -22.89
N GLY A 175 -34.80 -30.72 -24.22
CA GLY A 175 -33.52 -31.01 -24.88
C GLY A 175 -32.41 -30.06 -24.44
N GLU A 176 -32.70 -28.76 -24.37
CA GLU A 176 -31.75 -27.75 -23.91
C GLU A 176 -31.41 -27.88 -22.42
N LEU A 177 -32.36 -28.32 -21.59
CA LEU A 177 -32.15 -28.62 -20.17
C LEU A 177 -31.12 -29.75 -19.98
N VAL A 178 -31.20 -30.81 -20.79
CA VAL A 178 -30.22 -31.91 -20.76
C VAL A 178 -28.82 -31.40 -21.13
N LEU A 179 -28.70 -30.61 -22.20
CA LEU A 179 -27.42 -30.03 -22.61
C LEU A 179 -26.84 -29.08 -21.55
N SER A 180 -27.70 -28.30 -20.89
CA SER A 180 -27.28 -27.40 -19.81
C SER A 180 -26.80 -28.17 -18.57
N ASN A 181 -27.45 -29.28 -18.22
CA ASN A 181 -26.99 -30.17 -17.14
C ASN A 181 -25.61 -30.77 -17.45
N GLU A 182 -25.38 -31.24 -18.68
CA GLU A 182 -24.08 -31.75 -19.10
C GLU A 182 -22.99 -30.65 -19.01
N SER A 183 -23.32 -29.44 -19.46
CA SER A 183 -22.43 -28.27 -19.38
C SER A 183 -22.08 -27.93 -17.92
N TYR A 184 -23.06 -27.96 -17.01
CA TYR A 184 -22.84 -27.76 -15.58
C TYR A 184 -21.92 -28.84 -14.99
N GLN A 185 -22.17 -30.11 -15.28
CA GLN A 185 -21.33 -31.21 -14.79
C GLN A 185 -19.90 -31.14 -15.32
N GLN A 186 -19.72 -30.70 -16.57
CA GLN A 186 -18.41 -30.49 -17.15
C GLN A 186 -17.66 -29.34 -16.46
N ALA A 187 -18.33 -28.21 -16.24
CA ALA A 187 -17.75 -27.06 -15.52
C ALA A 187 -17.39 -27.43 -14.07
N GLN A 188 -18.25 -28.19 -13.39
CA GLN A 188 -18.00 -28.71 -12.05
C GLN A 188 -16.75 -29.61 -12.02
N ARG A 189 -16.66 -30.59 -12.93
CA ARG A 189 -15.48 -31.48 -13.03
C ARG A 189 -14.20 -30.71 -13.35
N ALA A 190 -14.29 -29.68 -14.20
CA ALA A 190 -13.15 -28.83 -14.52
C ALA A 190 -12.64 -28.06 -13.29
N LEU A 191 -13.55 -27.52 -12.48
CA LEU A 191 -13.22 -26.88 -11.21
C LEU A 191 -12.61 -27.87 -10.21
N GLU A 192 -13.23 -29.04 -10.02
CA GLU A 192 -12.71 -30.08 -9.12
C GLU A 192 -11.32 -30.56 -9.52
N THR A 193 -11.10 -30.78 -10.82
CA THR A 193 -9.79 -31.17 -11.36
C THR A 193 -8.76 -30.07 -11.14
N PHE A 194 -9.14 -28.81 -11.33
CA PHE A 194 -8.28 -27.67 -11.07
C PHE A 194 -7.92 -27.57 -9.58
N ILE A 195 -8.90 -27.65 -8.67
CA ILE A 195 -8.66 -27.62 -7.22
C ILE A 195 -7.72 -28.76 -6.80
N ALA A 196 -7.94 -29.97 -7.32
CA ALA A 196 -7.12 -31.14 -6.99
C ALA A 196 -5.66 -31.02 -7.50
N SER A 197 -5.42 -30.25 -8.55
CA SER A 197 -4.10 -30.08 -9.18
C SER A 197 -3.48 -28.69 -8.98
N SER A 198 -4.16 -27.79 -8.28
CA SER A 198 -3.75 -26.39 -8.15
C SER A 198 -2.45 -26.25 -7.38
N GLN A 199 -1.57 -25.40 -7.90
CA GLN A 199 -0.29 -25.10 -7.28
C GLN A 199 -0.40 -24.04 -6.18
N ALA A 200 -1.58 -23.48 -5.92
CA ALA A 200 -1.78 -22.37 -4.99
C ALA A 200 -1.21 -22.65 -3.58
N GLN A 201 -1.39 -23.87 -3.06
CA GLN A 201 -0.82 -24.25 -1.77
C GLN A 201 0.71 -24.32 -1.80
N THR A 202 1.28 -24.89 -2.87
CA THR A 202 2.74 -24.98 -3.07
C THR A 202 3.36 -23.61 -3.19
N LEU A 203 2.77 -22.72 -3.99
CA LEU A 203 3.22 -21.33 -4.15
C LEU A 203 3.15 -20.58 -2.81
N ASN A 204 2.06 -20.70 -2.05
CA ASN A 204 1.94 -20.09 -0.72
C ASN A 204 2.98 -20.61 0.28
N ARG A 205 3.33 -21.89 0.20
CA ARG A 205 4.38 -22.47 1.03
C ARG A 205 5.75 -21.91 0.63
N GLN A 206 6.08 -21.88 -0.66
CA GLN A 206 7.35 -21.34 -1.15
C GLN A 206 7.51 -19.84 -0.84
N ILE A 207 6.44 -19.06 -0.96
CA ILE A 207 6.43 -17.64 -0.57
C ILE A 207 6.79 -17.50 0.90
N ARG A 208 6.15 -18.28 1.79
CA ARG A 208 6.45 -18.25 3.22
C ARG A 208 7.88 -18.67 3.54
N GLU A 209 8.35 -19.76 2.93
CA GLU A 209 9.73 -20.25 3.08
C GLU A 209 10.76 -19.18 2.68
N LYS A 210 10.57 -18.52 1.52
CA LYS A 210 11.45 -17.43 1.06
C LYS A 210 11.36 -16.19 1.95
N GLN A 211 10.16 -15.84 2.42
CA GLN A 211 9.95 -14.71 3.35
C GLN A 211 10.72 -14.94 4.65
N THR A 212 10.61 -16.12 5.25
CA THR A 212 11.36 -16.49 6.46
C THR A 212 12.86 -16.46 6.23
N LEU A 213 13.35 -16.86 5.05
CA LEU A 213 14.76 -16.76 4.71
C LEU A 213 15.23 -15.31 4.60
N ILE A 214 14.44 -14.43 3.97
CA ILE A 214 14.72 -12.99 3.91
C ILE A 214 14.82 -12.42 5.32
N ASP A 215 13.83 -12.69 6.17
CA ASP A 215 13.79 -12.20 7.55
C ASP A 215 15.00 -12.69 8.36
N ALA A 216 15.35 -13.97 8.22
CA ALA A 216 16.52 -14.56 8.87
C ALA A 216 17.84 -13.94 8.39
N MET A 217 17.98 -13.66 7.09
CA MET A 217 19.17 -13.00 6.53
C MET A 217 19.28 -11.55 6.99
N GLN A 218 18.17 -10.82 7.03
CA GLN A 218 18.15 -9.44 7.53
C GLN A 218 18.49 -9.37 9.02
N ALA A 219 17.92 -10.26 9.84
CA ALA A 219 18.23 -10.36 11.25
C ALA A 219 19.70 -10.75 11.48
N GLY A 220 20.18 -11.77 10.78
CA GLY A 220 21.58 -12.20 10.84
C GLY A 220 22.56 -11.07 10.46
N ARG A 221 22.23 -10.26 9.45
CA ARG A 221 23.02 -9.07 9.09
C ARG A 221 23.05 -8.05 10.23
N GLN A 222 21.91 -7.73 10.83
CA GLN A 222 21.84 -6.77 11.95
C GLN A 222 22.67 -7.26 13.14
N THR A 223 22.59 -8.56 13.47
CA THR A 223 23.39 -9.17 14.53
C THR A 223 24.89 -9.12 14.21
N ALA A 224 25.28 -9.42 12.96
CA ALA A 224 26.69 -9.34 12.55
C ALA A 224 27.24 -7.90 12.62
N LEU A 225 26.46 -6.91 12.17
CA LEU A 225 26.84 -5.49 12.26
C LEU A 225 26.99 -5.05 13.72
N ALA A 226 26.07 -5.45 14.60
CA ALA A 226 26.17 -5.16 16.03
C ALA A 226 27.41 -5.80 16.66
N ALA A 227 27.69 -7.07 16.35
CA ALA A 227 28.87 -7.78 16.86
C ALA A 227 30.20 -7.15 16.39
N ILE A 228 30.27 -6.71 15.13
CA ILE A 228 31.45 -5.99 14.60
C ILE A 228 31.64 -4.66 15.34
N LEU A 229 30.56 -3.91 15.58
CA LEU A 229 30.62 -2.64 16.32
C LEU A 229 31.08 -2.85 17.77
N ASP A 230 30.55 -3.87 18.44
CA ASP A 230 30.93 -4.23 19.82
C ASP A 230 32.39 -4.67 19.89
N GLN A 231 32.85 -5.49 18.92
CA GLN A 231 34.24 -5.92 18.85
C GLN A 231 35.20 -4.74 18.58
N ASP A 232 34.85 -3.82 17.70
CA ASP A 232 35.64 -2.60 17.43
C ASP A 232 35.74 -1.71 18.68
N GLN A 233 34.62 -1.50 19.38
CA GLN A 233 34.63 -0.74 20.64
C GLN A 233 35.49 -1.43 21.71
N ALA A 234 35.35 -2.75 21.89
CA ALA A 234 36.13 -3.49 22.86
C ALA A 234 37.64 -3.47 22.54
N ALA A 235 38.01 -3.62 21.27
CA ALA A 235 39.40 -3.54 20.83
C ALA A 235 40.01 -2.16 21.09
N ARG A 236 39.24 -1.08 20.84
CA ARG A 236 39.68 0.30 21.12
C ARG A 236 39.85 0.56 22.60
N LEU A 237 38.92 0.11 23.44
CA LEU A 237 39.04 0.24 24.89
C LEU A 237 40.26 -0.51 25.41
N THR A 238 40.53 -1.71 24.89
CA THR A 238 41.71 -2.50 25.26
C THR A 238 43.00 -1.79 24.88
N LEU A 239 43.12 -1.32 23.62
CA LEU A 239 44.27 -0.54 23.16
C LEU A 239 44.50 0.73 24.00
N PHE A 240 43.42 1.44 24.34
CA PHE A 240 43.51 2.62 25.19
C PHE A 240 44.01 2.27 26.59
N THR A 241 43.47 1.22 27.22
CA THR A 241 43.93 0.76 28.53
C THR A 241 45.39 0.34 28.49
N ASP A 242 45.80 -0.44 27.50
CA ASP A 242 47.20 -0.88 27.33
C ASP A 242 48.17 0.30 27.16
N LEU A 243 47.79 1.32 26.38
CA LEU A 243 48.58 2.54 26.19
C LEU A 243 48.71 3.35 27.47
N VAL A 244 47.60 3.55 28.19
CA VAL A 244 47.61 4.29 29.46
C VAL A 244 48.43 3.54 30.50
N ASP A 245 48.26 2.22 30.61
CA ASP A 245 49.02 1.39 31.54
C ASP A 245 50.51 1.41 31.21
N ALA A 246 50.89 1.27 29.94
CA ALA A 246 52.29 1.39 29.51
C ALA A 246 52.90 2.74 29.88
N GLN A 247 52.16 3.84 29.66
CA GLN A 247 52.61 5.20 29.95
C GLN A 247 52.74 5.46 31.46
N VAL A 248 51.78 4.98 32.27
CA VAL A 248 51.82 5.08 33.73
C VAL A 248 52.99 4.27 34.28
N ASN A 249 53.17 3.03 33.81
CA ASN A 249 54.26 2.16 34.23
C ASN A 249 55.64 2.74 33.86
N SER A 250 55.81 3.32 32.67
CA SER A 250 57.07 3.96 32.27
C SER A 250 57.38 5.19 33.12
N ALA A 251 56.37 6.03 33.40
CA ALA A 251 56.55 7.21 34.27
C ALA A 251 56.92 6.81 35.70
N GLN A 252 56.29 5.75 36.22
CA GLN A 252 56.61 5.20 37.54
C GLN A 252 58.04 4.64 37.59
N ALA A 253 58.50 3.93 36.54
CA ALA A 253 59.84 3.38 36.49
C ALA A 253 60.92 4.49 36.52
N VAL A 254 60.77 5.53 35.70
CA VAL A 254 61.69 6.68 35.67
C VAL A 254 61.72 7.40 37.02
N LEU A 255 60.55 7.58 37.65
CA LEU A 255 60.45 8.17 38.98
C LEU A 255 61.22 7.35 40.04
N VAL A 256 61.06 6.02 40.03
CA VAL A 256 61.74 5.13 40.97
C VAL A 256 63.25 5.19 40.79
N GLU A 257 63.73 5.11 39.55
CA GLU A 257 65.16 5.19 39.22
C GLU A 257 65.76 6.52 39.68
N GLN A 258 65.07 7.64 39.42
CA GLN A 258 65.54 8.95 39.81
C GLN A 258 65.58 9.13 41.34
N VAL A 259 64.57 8.64 42.07
CA VAL A 259 64.59 8.68 43.54
C VAL A 259 65.73 7.82 44.10
N GLU A 260 65.99 6.65 43.52
CA GLU A 260 67.07 5.76 43.94
C GLU A 260 68.46 6.37 43.68
N GLU A 261 68.67 7.05 42.54
CA GLU A 261 69.89 7.78 42.24
C GLU A 261 70.14 8.90 43.26
N GLN A 262 69.11 9.70 43.58
CA GLN A 262 69.21 10.80 44.53
C GLN A 262 69.51 10.30 45.96
N LEU A 263 68.89 9.19 46.39
CA LEU A 263 69.18 8.55 47.67
C LEU A 263 70.63 8.03 47.73
N THR A 264 71.10 7.45 46.63
CA THR A 264 72.48 6.97 46.50
C THR A 264 73.46 8.14 46.63
N HIS A 265 73.22 9.25 45.93
CA HIS A 265 74.02 10.47 46.03
C HIS A 265 74.05 11.02 47.47
N LEU A 266 72.90 11.09 48.14
CA LEU A 266 72.81 11.56 49.53
C LEU A 266 73.64 10.68 50.48
N SER A 267 73.58 9.36 50.29
CA SER A 267 74.37 8.41 51.10
C SER A 267 75.88 8.62 50.92
N GLN A 268 76.33 8.90 49.68
CA GLN A 268 77.73 9.18 49.37
C GLN A 268 78.21 10.47 50.01
N LEU A 269 77.41 11.55 49.96
CA LEU A 269 77.73 12.82 50.62
C LEU A 269 77.84 12.65 52.15
N HIS A 270 76.94 11.88 52.76
CA HIS A 270 77.03 11.57 54.19
C HIS A 270 78.29 10.78 54.55
N ALA A 271 78.66 9.79 53.74
CA ALA A 271 79.89 9.01 53.92
C ALA A 271 81.13 9.92 53.83
N LEU A 272 81.16 10.80 52.82
CA LEU A 272 82.24 11.76 52.60
C LEU A 272 82.36 12.75 53.76
N ARG A 273 81.25 13.33 54.22
CA ARG A 273 81.22 14.21 55.40
C ARG A 273 81.81 13.53 56.63
N ASN A 274 81.42 12.28 56.89
CA ASN A 274 81.93 11.53 58.03
C ASN A 274 83.43 11.22 57.91
N GLN A 275 83.92 10.98 56.69
CA GLN A 275 85.35 10.84 56.43
C GLN A 275 86.12 12.14 56.66
N THR A 276 85.61 13.27 56.16
CA THR A 276 86.22 14.60 56.37
C THR A 276 86.26 14.97 57.85
N ARG A 277 85.20 14.67 58.62
CA ARG A 277 85.19 14.88 60.09
C ARG A 277 86.27 14.08 60.79
N ARG A 278 86.47 12.81 60.43
CA ARG A 278 87.56 11.99 60.99
C ARG A 278 88.94 12.58 60.67
N ALA A 279 89.13 13.10 59.46
CA ALA A 279 90.38 13.77 59.08
C ALA A 279 90.58 15.09 59.85
N LEU A 280 89.50 15.84 60.12
CA LEU A 280 89.53 17.04 60.95
C LEU A 280 89.91 16.72 62.40
N ASP A 281 89.33 15.67 63.00
CA ASP A 281 89.67 15.23 64.35
C ASP A 281 91.16 14.84 64.45
N GLN A 282 91.68 14.13 63.44
CA GLN A 282 93.10 13.81 63.33
C GLN A 282 93.98 15.05 63.18
N ALA A 283 93.56 16.04 62.39
CA ALA A 283 94.27 17.31 62.22
C ALA A 283 94.31 18.11 63.53
N ASN A 284 93.20 18.15 64.28
CA ASN A 284 93.13 18.83 65.58
C ASN A 284 94.00 18.13 66.64
N ALA A 285 94.00 16.80 66.68
CA ALA A 285 94.88 16.03 67.57
C ALA A 285 96.36 16.29 67.27
N LEU A 286 96.71 16.36 65.98
CA LEU A 286 98.07 16.70 65.55
C LEU A 286 98.44 18.15 65.89
N LEU A 287 97.51 19.10 65.76
CA LEU A 287 97.70 20.49 66.15
C LEU A 287 98.00 20.60 67.66
N ALA A 288 97.22 19.93 68.50
CA ALA A 288 97.45 19.88 69.94
C ALA A 288 98.81 19.26 70.28
N GLN A 289 99.20 18.18 69.59
CA GLN A 289 100.50 17.53 69.75
C GLN A 289 101.67 18.46 69.36
N ILE A 290 101.52 19.29 68.32
CA ILE A 290 102.52 20.28 67.91
C ILE A 290 102.64 21.39 68.97
N GLN A 291 101.51 21.87 69.52
CA GLN A 291 101.48 22.91 70.54
C GLN A 291 102.09 22.45 71.88
N GLU A 292 101.89 21.18 72.29
CA GLU A 292 102.45 20.64 73.53
C GLU A 292 103.91 20.19 73.41
N GLY A 293 104.34 19.66 72.25
CA GLY A 293 105.65 19.02 72.06
C GLY A 293 106.84 19.95 71.77
N GLY A 294 106.59 21.18 71.31
CA GLY A 294 107.63 22.16 70.97
C GLY A 294 108.65 21.69 69.91
N ASP A 295 109.81 22.36 69.83
CA ASP A 295 110.84 22.11 68.80
C ASP A 295 111.43 20.69 68.81
N ALA A 296 111.32 19.95 69.92
CA ALA A 296 111.86 18.60 70.05
C ALA A 296 111.05 17.53 69.28
N ALA A 297 109.78 17.79 68.95
CA ALA A 297 108.87 16.84 68.29
C ALA A 297 108.63 17.12 66.79
N VAL A 298 109.32 18.11 66.22
CA VAL A 298 109.15 18.59 64.83
C VAL A 298 109.29 17.47 63.80
N ALA A 299 110.28 16.58 63.97
CA ALA A 299 110.55 15.52 62.99
C ALA A 299 109.46 14.45 62.96
N SER A 300 108.91 14.06 64.12
CA SER A 300 107.78 13.12 64.21
C SER A 300 106.47 13.74 63.73
N ASN A 301 106.25 15.03 64.03
CA ASN A 301 105.05 15.75 63.61
C ASN A 301 105.03 16.00 62.09
N ALA A 302 106.20 16.23 61.48
CA ALA A 302 106.34 16.34 60.02
C ALA A 302 105.85 15.08 59.29
N LEU A 303 106.21 13.90 59.80
CA LEU A 303 105.83 12.61 59.20
C LEU A 303 104.34 12.32 59.39
N ALA A 304 103.78 12.58 60.58
CA ALA A 304 102.35 12.45 60.84
C ALA A 304 101.51 13.39 59.95
N LEU A 305 101.98 14.62 59.77
CA LEU A 305 101.36 15.59 58.88
C LEU A 305 101.40 15.16 57.41
N GLN A 306 102.52 14.61 56.95
CA GLN A 306 102.64 14.10 55.58
C GLN A 306 101.70 12.91 55.35
N LEU A 307 101.60 11.98 56.32
CA LEU A 307 100.64 10.87 56.25
C LEU A 307 99.19 11.36 56.18
N LEU A 308 98.82 12.31 57.05
CA LEU A 308 97.48 12.90 57.06
C LEU A 308 97.16 13.60 55.72
N LYS A 309 98.10 14.39 55.18
CA LYS A 309 97.95 15.01 53.86
C LYS A 309 97.80 13.97 52.75
N THR A 310 98.58 12.89 52.76
CA THR A 310 98.45 11.83 51.77
C THR A 310 97.12 11.08 51.89
N GLN A 311 96.60 10.87 53.10
CA GLN A 311 95.32 10.24 53.32
C GLN A 311 94.16 11.11 52.84
N ILE A 312 94.22 12.41 53.14
CA ILE A 312 93.23 13.39 52.66
C ILE A 312 93.30 13.49 51.13
N PHE A 313 94.49 13.54 50.55
CA PHE A 313 94.68 13.63 49.10
C PHE A 313 94.25 12.36 48.36
N ALA A 314 94.51 11.17 48.92
CA ALA A 314 94.03 9.90 48.37
C ALA A 314 92.49 9.83 48.43
N SER A 315 91.88 10.38 49.48
CA SER A 315 90.42 10.45 49.58
C SER A 315 89.80 11.41 48.58
N THR A 316 90.42 12.58 48.33
CA THR A 316 89.91 13.54 47.32
C THR A 316 90.09 13.05 45.89
N ILE A 317 91.17 12.34 45.57
CA ILE A 317 91.32 11.72 44.23
C ILE A 317 90.31 10.60 44.00
N SER A 318 90.03 9.79 45.04
CA SER A 318 89.02 8.73 44.94
C SER A 318 87.63 9.32 44.64
N THR A 319 87.29 10.48 45.24
CA THR A 319 86.02 11.18 44.96
C THR A 319 85.94 11.83 43.57
N LEU A 320 87.08 12.20 42.95
CA LEU A 320 87.10 12.74 41.59
C LEU A 320 86.98 11.65 40.53
N THR A 321 87.57 10.48 40.80
CA THR A 321 87.56 9.33 39.87
C THR A 321 86.18 8.68 39.81
N ASP A 322 85.46 8.62 40.93
CA ASP A 322 84.10 8.06 40.99
C ASP A 322 83.05 9.00 40.35
N ARG A 323 83.30 10.33 40.38
CA ARG A 323 82.41 11.34 39.76
C ARG A 323 82.47 11.40 38.23
N ASP A 324 83.59 11.01 37.62
CA ASP A 324 83.71 10.92 36.14
C ASP A 324 83.24 9.56 35.60
N ALA A 325 83.25 8.50 36.42
CA ALA A 325 82.81 7.16 36.02
C ALA A 325 81.28 7.00 35.96
N THR A 326 80.53 7.84 36.67
CA THR A 326 79.05 7.80 36.72
C THR A 326 78.36 8.37 35.48
N ASN A 327 79.10 8.87 34.47
CA ASN A 327 78.51 9.48 33.28
C ASN A 327 78.72 8.67 31.98
N LEU A 328 79.00 7.36 32.06
CA LEU A 328 78.87 6.46 30.91
C LEU A 328 77.52 5.74 30.97
N THR A 329 76.49 6.40 30.45
CA THR A 329 75.21 5.74 30.13
C THR A 329 75.44 4.79 28.95
N VAL A 330 75.26 3.49 29.17
CA VAL A 330 75.30 2.45 28.13
C VAL A 330 73.87 2.12 27.73
N ASP A 331 73.59 2.05 26.43
CA ASP A 331 72.29 1.65 25.88
C ASP A 331 71.96 0.20 26.31
N PRO A 332 70.85 -0.05 27.03
CA PRO A 332 70.48 -1.39 27.50
C PRO A 332 70.08 -2.36 26.39
N THR A 333 69.93 -1.91 25.14
CA THR A 333 69.54 -2.78 24.00
C THR A 333 70.70 -3.16 23.07
N THR A 334 71.76 -2.36 23.00
CA THR A 334 72.85 -2.55 22.02
C THR A 334 74.25 -2.69 22.62
N GLY A 335 74.46 -2.37 23.90
CA GLY A 335 75.75 -2.53 24.58
C GLY A 335 76.89 -1.63 24.06
N GLN A 336 76.57 -0.60 23.26
CA GLN A 336 77.53 0.42 22.82
C GLN A 336 77.36 1.74 23.60
N PRO A 337 78.44 2.51 23.83
CA PRO A 337 78.35 3.83 24.44
C PRO A 337 77.67 4.81 23.48
N LEU A 338 76.63 5.53 23.94
CA LEU A 338 75.97 6.56 23.14
C LEU A 338 76.95 7.72 22.88
N ALA A 339 77.44 7.81 21.66
CA ALA A 339 78.20 8.97 21.20
C ALA A 339 77.22 10.11 20.88
N GLY A 340 77.11 11.06 21.81
CA GLY A 340 76.60 12.40 21.51
C GLY A 340 75.41 12.83 22.34
N THR A 341 75.68 13.56 23.41
CA THR A 341 75.02 14.84 23.72
C THR A 341 75.98 15.62 24.61
N THR A 342 76.84 16.42 23.98
CA THR A 342 77.53 17.55 24.63
C THR A 342 76.46 18.60 25.00
N GLY A 343 75.65 18.27 25.99
CA GLY A 343 74.79 19.20 26.71
C GLY A 343 75.67 19.95 27.71
N ASN A 344 75.62 21.27 27.67
CA ASN A 344 76.40 22.17 28.52
C ASN A 344 76.21 21.87 30.02
N ILE A 345 77.05 21.01 30.60
CA ILE A 345 77.29 20.97 32.04
C ILE A 345 78.46 21.92 32.33
N SER A 346 78.24 23.19 31.99
CA SER A 346 79.04 24.30 32.51
C SER A 346 78.29 24.84 33.71
N THR A 347 78.62 24.36 34.90
CA THR A 347 78.74 25.11 36.17
C THR A 347 78.66 24.14 37.34
N ASN A 348 79.81 23.74 37.88
CA ASN A 348 80.17 23.75 39.31
C ASN A 348 81.29 22.72 39.58
N ARG A 349 82.44 22.87 38.91
CA ARG A 349 83.65 22.03 39.10
C ARG A 349 84.51 22.51 40.27
N GLN A 350 83.92 22.92 41.41
CA GLN A 350 84.68 23.62 42.46
C GLN A 350 84.76 22.93 43.83
N SER A 351 84.08 21.81 44.08
CA SER A 351 84.07 21.15 45.40
C SER A 351 85.23 20.17 45.63
N ALA A 352 86.45 20.51 45.23
CA ALA A 352 87.65 19.83 45.74
C ALA A 352 88.14 20.57 46.98
N ILE A 353 88.67 19.87 47.99
CA ILE A 353 89.38 20.53 49.10
C ILE A 353 90.49 21.37 48.47
N VAL A 354 90.33 22.70 48.46
CA VAL A 354 91.39 23.61 48.01
C VAL A 354 92.38 23.69 49.17
N LEU A 355 93.41 22.86 49.12
CA LEU A 355 94.48 22.91 50.11
C LEU A 355 95.19 24.29 49.98
N PRO A 356 95.33 25.06 51.08
CA PRO A 356 96.07 26.31 51.11
C PRO A 356 97.46 26.19 50.43
N GLY A 357 97.93 27.22 49.74
CA GLY A 357 99.10 27.14 48.83
C GLY A 357 100.42 26.66 49.45
N ASN A 358 100.57 26.72 50.77
CA ASN A 358 101.67 26.11 51.51
C ASN A 358 101.60 24.57 51.56
N LEU A 359 100.43 23.96 51.39
CA LEU A 359 100.20 22.52 51.59
C LEU A 359 100.34 21.68 50.31
N GLN A 360 100.79 22.27 49.19
CA GLN A 360 101.13 21.54 47.97
C GLN A 360 102.26 20.54 48.24
N LEU A 361 102.18 19.35 47.63
CA LEU A 361 103.19 18.29 47.70
C LEU A 361 104.48 18.72 46.98
N THR A 362 105.23 19.64 47.58
CA THR A 362 106.56 20.02 47.10
C THR A 362 107.59 19.08 47.74
N ALA A 363 107.91 18.01 47.03
CA ALA A 363 109.03 17.14 47.36
C ALA A 363 110.35 17.88 47.06
N GLY A 364 110.81 18.74 47.97
CA GLY A 364 112.04 19.50 47.81
C GLY A 364 112.44 20.23 49.08
N SER A 365 113.62 19.90 49.61
CA SER A 365 114.22 20.41 50.84
C SER A 365 114.32 21.95 50.89
N SER A 366 113.81 22.56 51.96
CA SER A 366 114.17 23.90 52.39
C SER A 366 114.00 24.00 53.92
N ASP A 367 115.09 24.16 54.65
CA ASP A 367 115.22 24.13 56.12
C ASP A 367 114.28 25.10 56.88
N ALA A 368 113.59 26.01 56.19
CA ALA A 368 112.64 26.95 56.78
C ALA A 368 111.29 26.34 57.21
N ARG A 369 110.97 25.10 56.80
CA ARG A 369 109.70 24.42 57.15
C ARG A 369 109.80 23.44 58.31
N LEU A 370 110.97 23.37 58.94
CA LEU A 370 111.27 22.51 60.08
C LEU A 370 111.10 23.24 61.43
N THR A 371 110.39 24.36 61.47
CA THR A 371 110.07 25.03 62.74
C THR A 371 108.68 24.61 63.21
N ALA A 372 108.49 24.47 64.52
CA ALA A 372 107.19 24.15 65.10
C ALA A 372 106.11 25.17 64.66
N GLN A 373 106.48 26.45 64.51
CA GLN A 373 105.58 27.53 64.11
C GLN A 373 105.09 27.42 62.64
N ALA A 374 105.94 26.94 61.72
CA ALA A 374 105.53 26.71 60.33
C ALA A 374 104.59 25.48 60.22
N GLN A 375 104.84 24.43 61.01
CA GLN A 375 103.98 23.25 61.06
C GLN A 375 102.61 23.56 61.68
N GLU A 376 102.58 24.38 62.75
CA GLU A 376 101.34 24.85 63.36
C GLU A 376 100.48 25.67 62.38
N ALA A 377 101.09 26.57 61.60
CA ALA A 377 100.40 27.32 60.56
C ALA A 377 99.84 26.41 59.44
N ASP A 378 100.60 25.40 59.01
CA ASP A 378 100.17 24.42 58.02
C ASP A 378 98.97 23.59 58.52
N VAL A 379 99.02 23.08 59.75
CA VAL A 379 97.93 22.28 60.33
C VAL A 379 96.70 23.14 60.60
N THR A 380 96.86 24.37 61.07
CA THR A 380 95.75 25.33 61.27
C THR A 380 95.05 25.65 59.96
N ALA A 381 95.82 25.83 58.87
CA ALA A 381 95.26 26.07 57.55
C ALA A 381 94.52 24.84 56.99
N LEU A 382 95.01 23.62 57.27
CA LEU A 382 94.34 22.37 56.94
C LEU A 382 93.02 22.19 57.73
N VAL A 383 93.03 22.45 59.04
CA VAL A 383 91.84 22.43 59.91
C VAL A 383 90.79 23.41 59.37
N THR A 384 91.20 24.63 58.99
CA THR A 384 90.30 25.65 58.41
C THR A 384 89.68 25.16 57.09
N ALA A 385 90.47 24.59 56.19
CA ALA A 385 89.98 24.07 54.92
C ALA A 385 89.03 22.87 55.09
N LEU A 386 89.32 21.96 56.03
CA LEU A 386 88.45 20.83 56.36
C LEU A 386 87.12 21.27 56.96
N ASN A 387 87.11 22.30 57.81
CA ASN A 387 85.88 22.90 58.35
C ASN A 387 85.02 23.52 57.23
N GLN A 388 85.62 24.33 56.35
CA GLN A 388 84.92 24.91 55.21
C GLN A 388 84.32 23.84 54.28
N TYR A 389 85.03 22.74 54.06
CA TYR A 389 84.54 21.64 53.24
C TYR A 389 83.40 20.87 53.92
N ILE A 390 83.43 20.70 55.25
CA ILE A 390 82.32 20.11 56.01
C ILE A 390 81.07 20.99 55.91
N ASP A 391 81.20 22.31 55.99
CA ASP A 391 80.08 23.25 55.85
C ASP A 391 79.47 23.20 54.46
N GLN A 392 80.30 23.12 53.41
CA GLN A 392 79.85 22.93 52.04
C GLN A 392 79.10 21.60 51.88
N LEU A 393 79.64 20.49 52.40
CA LEU A 393 78.96 19.20 52.36
C LEU A 393 77.63 19.22 53.12
N ASN A 394 77.52 19.94 54.23
CA ASN A 394 76.26 20.10 54.95
C ASN A 394 75.22 20.87 54.12
N GLN A 395 75.62 21.93 53.42
CA GLN A 395 74.74 22.66 52.52
C GLN A 395 74.27 21.79 51.34
N GLU A 396 75.18 21.04 50.70
CA GLU A 396 74.83 20.11 49.62
C GLU A 396 73.87 19.01 50.10
N ILE A 397 74.11 18.43 51.28
CA ILE A 397 73.21 17.46 51.93
C ILE A 397 71.84 18.06 52.24
N GLU A 398 71.77 19.27 52.78
CA GLU A 398 70.51 19.95 53.14
C GLU A 398 69.70 20.26 51.88
N THR A 399 70.35 20.75 50.83
CA THR A 399 69.70 21.06 49.54
C THR A 399 69.11 19.79 48.92
N LEU A 400 69.88 18.69 48.92
CA LEU A 400 69.45 17.41 48.38
C LEU A 400 68.35 16.75 49.23
N ALA A 401 68.45 16.84 50.56
CA ALA A 401 67.45 16.32 51.48
C ALA A 401 66.11 17.07 51.36
N LEU A 402 66.14 18.41 51.24
CA LEU A 402 64.94 19.24 51.04
C LEU A 402 64.23 18.91 49.72
N ALA A 403 65.00 18.61 48.67
CA ALA A 403 64.45 18.16 47.38
C ALA A 403 63.76 16.78 47.46
N LEU A 404 64.19 15.92 48.40
CA LEU A 404 63.60 14.59 48.65
C LEU A 404 62.39 14.63 49.60
N THR A 405 62.32 15.59 50.54
CA THR A 405 61.26 15.66 51.58
C THR A 405 60.02 16.47 51.20
N GLY A 406 59.98 17.09 50.02
CA GLY A 406 58.73 17.55 49.39
C GLY A 406 58.29 18.99 49.62
N ASP A 407 59.13 19.88 50.17
CA ASP A 407 58.81 21.32 50.30
C ASP A 407 59.29 22.15 49.09
N GLY A 408 60.27 21.63 48.33
CA GLY A 408 60.48 22.06 46.95
C GLY A 408 59.52 21.27 46.08
N GLU A 409 58.66 21.94 45.30
CA GLU A 409 57.90 21.31 44.22
C GLU A 409 58.78 20.26 43.56
N LEU A 410 58.24 19.06 43.36
CA LEU A 410 58.88 17.98 42.63
C LEU A 410 59.04 18.42 41.17
N ALA A 411 59.86 19.43 40.90
CA ALA A 411 60.04 20.10 39.61
C ALA A 411 60.65 19.16 38.58
N PHE A 412 61.13 17.98 39.01
CA PHE A 412 61.47 16.91 38.09
C PHE A 412 60.21 16.23 37.49
N LEU A 413 59.08 16.20 38.19
CA LEU A 413 57.78 15.79 37.61
C LEU A 413 57.38 16.75 36.48
N ASP A 414 57.74 18.03 36.58
CA ASP A 414 57.56 19.03 35.53
C ASP A 414 58.56 18.84 34.36
N LYS A 415 59.73 18.22 34.61
CA LYS A 415 60.75 17.86 33.60
C LYS A 415 60.60 16.46 32.99
N LEU A 416 59.70 15.62 33.49
CA LEU A 416 59.25 14.43 32.75
C LEU A 416 58.53 14.81 31.45
N SER A 417 58.22 16.10 31.26
CA SER A 417 57.50 16.63 30.12
C SER A 417 58.26 16.48 28.79
N ALA A 418 57.51 15.99 27.81
CA ALA A 418 57.83 15.82 26.40
C ALA A 418 58.96 14.84 25.98
N GLN A 419 60.15 14.84 26.60
CA GLN A 419 61.33 14.21 25.96
C GLN A 419 61.56 12.74 26.36
N GLN A 420 61.20 12.37 27.60
CA GLN A 420 61.23 10.99 28.10
C GLN A 420 59.90 10.24 27.86
N LEU A 421 58.81 10.99 27.61
CA LEU A 421 57.46 10.48 27.35
C LEU A 421 57.15 10.28 25.85
N ALA A 422 58.12 10.53 24.98
CA ALA A 422 58.00 10.29 23.55
C ALA A 422 57.98 8.78 23.28
N ILE A 423 56.78 8.19 23.27
CA ILE A 423 56.56 6.91 22.61
C ILE A 423 56.91 7.16 21.14
N SER A 424 58.08 6.70 20.72
CA SER A 424 58.33 6.40 19.32
C SER A 424 57.40 5.24 18.97
N ALA A 425 56.15 5.56 18.63
CA ALA A 425 55.30 4.63 17.95
C ALA A 425 56.02 4.29 16.64
N PRO A 426 56.16 3.00 16.25
CA PRO A 426 56.56 2.66 14.90
C PRO A 426 55.38 3.03 13.99
N VAL A 427 55.25 4.30 13.65
CA VAL A 427 54.39 4.75 12.55
C VAL A 427 55.21 4.59 11.28
N GLU A 428 55.41 3.33 10.88
CA GLU A 428 55.57 3.07 9.46
C GLU A 428 54.17 3.06 8.84
N ALA A 429 53.98 4.02 7.91
CA ALA A 429 52.88 4.16 6.96
C ALA A 429 51.59 4.86 7.42
N ALA A 430 51.64 6.19 7.50
CA ALA A 430 50.53 7.06 7.03
C ALA A 430 51.02 8.49 6.78
N THR A 431 51.82 8.69 5.73
CA THR A 431 52.13 10.04 5.25
C THR A 431 50.89 10.69 4.63
N GLY A 432 50.40 11.77 5.24
CA GLY A 432 49.74 12.86 4.52
C GLY A 432 48.43 13.36 5.12
N ALA A 433 48.50 14.22 6.14
CA ALA A 433 47.58 15.36 6.29
C ALA A 433 48.09 16.31 7.39
N THR A 434 48.60 17.47 6.97
CA THR A 434 48.85 18.62 7.82
C THR A 434 47.54 19.20 8.34
N SER A 435 47.27 19.11 9.64
CA SER A 435 46.26 19.94 10.30
C SER A 435 46.95 21.01 11.15
N THR A 436 47.04 22.20 10.56
CA THR A 436 47.43 23.45 11.22
C THR A 436 46.33 23.87 12.19
N GLY A 437 46.66 23.97 13.48
CA GLY A 437 45.71 24.40 14.51
C GLY A 437 46.33 24.47 15.90
N ALA A 438 47.43 25.21 16.04
CA ALA A 438 48.01 25.56 17.33
C ALA A 438 47.55 26.97 17.76
N THR A 439 47.30 27.10 19.06
CA THR A 439 47.32 28.28 19.98
C THR A 439 46.04 28.26 20.82
N THR A 440 46.05 28.24 22.15
CA THR A 440 46.92 28.95 23.12
C THR A 440 47.06 28.16 24.43
N ALA A 441 48.29 28.13 24.94
CA ALA A 441 48.63 27.66 26.28
C ALA A 441 48.33 28.74 27.33
N THR A 442 47.71 28.33 28.44
CA THR A 442 47.86 28.91 29.79
C THR A 442 47.19 27.96 30.77
N ASP A 443 47.94 26.97 31.25
CA ASP A 443 48.10 26.66 32.66
C ASP A 443 48.99 25.42 32.78
N ALA A 444 50.12 25.61 33.48
CA ALA A 444 51.16 24.62 33.73
C ALA A 444 50.68 23.60 34.78
N GLY A 445 49.79 22.71 34.36
CA GLY A 445 49.28 21.60 35.16
C GLY A 445 49.09 20.34 34.32
N SER A 446 50.02 19.40 34.46
CA SER A 446 49.95 17.97 34.06
C SER A 446 50.01 17.62 32.56
N ASP A 447 51.25 17.40 32.09
CA ASP A 447 51.60 16.99 30.71
C ASP A 447 51.08 15.58 30.34
N LEU A 448 50.79 14.73 31.33
CA LEU A 448 50.23 13.38 31.12
C LEU A 448 48.75 13.41 30.68
N GLY A 449 47.93 14.25 31.34
CA GLY A 449 46.50 14.34 31.06
C GLY A 449 46.22 14.85 29.66
N SER A 450 47.02 15.81 29.18
CA SER A 450 46.89 16.35 27.82
C SER A 450 47.34 15.35 26.75
N ALA A 451 48.34 14.50 27.02
CA ALA A 451 48.79 13.43 26.13
C ALA A 451 47.78 12.26 26.07
N ILE A 452 47.17 11.91 27.20
CA ILE A 452 46.07 10.92 27.26
C ILE A 452 44.84 11.44 26.50
N LEU A 453 44.51 12.74 26.61
CA LEU A 453 43.39 13.32 25.86
C LEU A 453 43.68 13.42 24.35
N ARG A 454 44.92 13.68 23.94
CA ARG A 454 45.34 13.66 22.52
C ARG A 454 45.30 12.24 21.94
N SER A 455 45.82 11.25 22.66
CA SER A 455 45.77 9.85 22.22
C SER A 455 44.33 9.29 22.21
N TYR A 456 43.48 9.72 23.15
CA TYR A 456 42.04 9.49 23.11
C TYR A 456 41.42 10.09 21.82
N ASP A 457 41.68 11.36 21.52
CA ASP A 457 41.15 12.01 20.30
C ASP A 457 41.66 11.35 19.01
N GLU A 458 42.92 10.90 18.95
CA GLU A 458 43.47 10.18 17.79
C GLU A 458 42.87 8.77 17.62
N LEU A 459 42.75 7.97 18.69
CA LEU A 459 42.16 6.62 18.62
C LEU A 459 40.64 6.63 18.33
N PHE A 460 39.93 7.61 18.88
CA PHE A 460 38.48 7.71 18.71
C PHE A 460 38.07 8.60 17.52
N GLY A 461 38.91 9.56 17.11
CA GLY A 461 38.71 10.47 15.97
C GLY A 461 39.07 9.88 14.61
N ILE A 462 40.09 9.00 14.52
CA ILE A 462 40.43 8.26 13.28
C ILE A 462 39.44 7.08 13.04
N GLY A 463 38.55 6.83 14.00
CA GLY A 463 37.59 5.73 13.99
C GLY A 463 36.66 5.64 12.78
N GLY A 464 36.46 6.74 12.04
CA GLY A 464 35.69 6.74 10.80
C GLY A 464 36.32 5.93 9.66
N LEU A 465 37.66 5.79 9.62
CA LEU A 465 38.38 5.16 8.49
C LEU A 465 38.45 3.63 8.59
N PHE A 466 38.52 3.06 9.80
CA PHE A 466 38.42 1.60 9.99
C PHE A 466 37.01 1.08 9.67
N LEU A 467 35.97 1.84 10.08
CA LEU A 467 34.58 1.56 9.71
C LEU A 467 34.34 1.72 8.19
N GLN A 468 35.05 2.62 7.52
CA GLN A 468 34.96 2.80 6.07
C GLN A 468 35.60 1.63 5.29
N SER A 469 36.71 1.07 5.79
CA SER A 469 37.38 -0.07 5.14
C SER A 469 36.69 -1.40 5.39
N GLN A 470 35.99 -1.57 6.53
CA GLN A 470 35.13 -2.73 6.76
C GLN A 470 33.72 -2.63 6.14
N ARG A 471 33.19 -1.44 5.86
CA ARG A 471 31.95 -1.27 5.08
C ARG A 471 32.07 -1.76 3.63
N ALA A 472 33.29 -1.89 3.12
CA ALA A 472 33.57 -2.50 1.82
C ALA A 472 33.73 -4.02 1.93
N ASN A 473 32.99 -4.69 2.82
CA ASN A 473 33.05 -6.13 2.96
C ASN A 473 32.23 -6.78 1.83
N PRO A 474 32.83 -7.48 0.85
CA PRO A 474 32.12 -8.05 -0.30
C PRO A 474 31.03 -9.07 0.11
N ALA A 475 31.11 -9.62 1.33
CA ALA A 475 30.08 -10.48 1.90
C ALA A 475 28.76 -9.73 2.21
N GLU A 476 28.81 -8.43 2.53
CA GLU A 476 27.63 -7.61 2.81
C GLU A 476 26.88 -7.27 1.51
N ASP A 477 27.62 -6.92 0.45
CA ASP A 477 27.05 -6.71 -0.89
C ASP A 477 26.43 -8.00 -1.44
N ALA A 478 27.08 -9.16 -1.23
CA ALA A 478 26.54 -10.46 -1.64
C ALA A 478 25.25 -10.84 -0.91
N THR A 479 25.14 -10.53 0.39
CA THR A 479 23.90 -10.79 1.16
C THR A 479 22.77 -9.85 0.77
N LEU A 480 23.06 -8.57 0.51
CA LEU A 480 22.10 -7.61 -0.04
C LEU A 480 21.55 -8.04 -1.40
N LEU A 481 22.43 -8.48 -2.30
CA LEU A 481 22.05 -8.97 -3.62
C LEU A 481 21.18 -10.25 -3.51
N ALA A 482 21.53 -11.16 -2.60
CA ALA A 482 20.74 -12.37 -2.33
C ALA A 482 19.34 -12.04 -1.77
N ILE A 483 19.22 -11.08 -0.84
CA ILE A 483 17.93 -10.61 -0.33
C ILE A 483 17.08 -10.01 -1.47
N ALA A 484 17.66 -9.13 -2.29
CA ALA A 484 16.95 -8.52 -3.42
C ALA A 484 16.46 -9.57 -4.44
N GLN A 485 17.25 -10.62 -4.69
CA GLN A 485 16.84 -11.74 -5.54
C GLN A 485 15.67 -12.51 -4.91
N LEU A 486 15.73 -12.83 -3.61
CA LEU A 486 14.66 -13.52 -2.92
C LEU A 486 13.35 -12.71 -2.88
N GLU A 487 13.45 -11.38 -2.74
CA GLU A 487 12.30 -10.48 -2.81
C GLU A 487 11.67 -10.50 -4.21
N THR A 488 12.49 -10.46 -5.25
CA THR A 488 12.05 -10.56 -6.65
C THR A 488 11.35 -11.88 -6.92
N ASP A 489 11.96 -13.00 -6.50
CA ASP A 489 11.36 -14.34 -6.61
C ASP A 489 10.01 -14.40 -5.86
N THR A 490 9.94 -13.78 -4.68
CA THR A 490 8.70 -13.74 -3.87
C THR A 490 7.60 -12.96 -4.59
N GLN A 491 7.93 -11.84 -5.24
CA GLN A 491 6.97 -11.09 -6.05
C GLN A 491 6.48 -11.91 -7.25
N GLN A 492 7.37 -12.63 -7.93
CA GLN A 492 7.00 -13.51 -9.05
C GLN A 492 6.08 -14.64 -8.60
N LEU A 493 6.39 -15.30 -7.48
CA LEU A 493 5.52 -16.35 -6.91
C LEU A 493 4.15 -15.81 -6.50
N ARG A 494 4.09 -14.58 -5.96
CA ARG A 494 2.81 -13.92 -5.63
C ARG A 494 1.98 -13.64 -6.88
N ALA A 495 2.61 -13.20 -7.97
CA ALA A 495 1.93 -13.00 -9.24
C ALA A 495 1.38 -14.31 -9.81
N GLN A 496 2.14 -15.40 -9.73
CA GLN A 496 1.68 -16.74 -10.13
C GLN A 496 0.53 -17.25 -9.26
N LEU A 497 0.61 -17.03 -7.94
CA LEU A 497 -0.48 -17.38 -7.02
C LEU A 497 -1.77 -16.65 -7.36
N GLU A 498 -1.68 -15.36 -7.70
CA GLU A 498 -2.86 -14.59 -8.08
C GLU A 498 -3.44 -15.04 -9.42
N ALA A 499 -2.59 -15.44 -10.37
CA ALA A 499 -3.04 -16.03 -11.63
C ALA A 499 -3.79 -17.37 -11.40
N GLU A 500 -3.26 -18.24 -10.52
CA GLU A 500 -3.94 -19.49 -10.12
C GLU A 500 -5.30 -19.21 -9.45
N LYS A 501 -5.37 -18.26 -8.52
CA LYS A 501 -6.63 -17.85 -7.88
C LYS A 501 -7.63 -17.26 -8.87
N SER A 502 -7.17 -16.44 -9.80
CA SER A 502 -8.02 -15.87 -10.85
C SER A 502 -8.61 -16.98 -11.73
N ARG A 503 -7.81 -18.00 -12.06
CA ARG A 503 -8.28 -19.16 -12.82
C ARG A 503 -9.31 -19.98 -12.03
N GLU A 504 -9.12 -20.16 -10.73
CA GLU A 504 -10.12 -20.78 -9.84
C GLU A 504 -11.45 -20.03 -9.88
N GLN A 505 -11.39 -18.69 -9.77
CA GLN A 505 -12.56 -17.83 -9.82
C GLN A 505 -13.27 -17.91 -11.17
N GLN A 506 -12.53 -17.93 -12.27
CA GLN A 506 -13.10 -18.09 -13.62
C GLN A 506 -13.86 -19.42 -13.76
N LEU A 507 -13.26 -20.52 -13.31
CA LEU A 507 -13.92 -21.84 -13.34
C LEU A 507 -15.16 -21.88 -12.43
N THR A 508 -15.08 -21.23 -11.28
CA THR A 508 -16.22 -21.08 -10.36
C THR A 508 -17.36 -20.30 -11.03
N GLN A 509 -17.07 -19.17 -11.68
CA GLN A 509 -18.07 -18.39 -12.41
C GLN A 509 -18.68 -19.18 -13.58
N GLN A 510 -17.88 -19.95 -14.31
CA GLN A 510 -18.37 -20.81 -15.40
C GLN A 510 -19.34 -21.88 -14.87
N ARG A 511 -19.00 -22.53 -13.75
CA ARG A 511 -19.90 -23.47 -13.07
C ARG A 511 -21.20 -22.78 -12.65
N ASP A 512 -21.11 -21.62 -12.01
CA ASP A 512 -22.28 -20.91 -11.48
C ASP A 512 -23.20 -20.41 -12.60
N LEU A 513 -22.62 -19.96 -13.72
CA LEU A 513 -23.37 -19.60 -14.92
C LEU A 513 -24.10 -20.83 -15.48
N ALA A 514 -23.40 -21.95 -15.65
CA ALA A 514 -24.01 -23.19 -16.16
C ALA A 514 -25.13 -23.70 -15.22
N TRP A 515 -24.92 -23.60 -13.91
CA TRP A 515 -25.93 -23.92 -12.90
C TRP A 515 -27.16 -23.01 -12.99
N SER A 516 -26.95 -21.71 -13.17
CA SER A 516 -28.02 -20.72 -13.34
C SER A 516 -28.84 -20.98 -14.60
N THR A 517 -28.18 -21.28 -15.73
CA THR A 517 -28.83 -21.68 -16.98
C THR A 517 -29.66 -22.94 -16.79
N TYR A 518 -29.10 -23.97 -16.14
CA TYR A 518 -29.81 -25.21 -15.86
C TYR A 518 -31.08 -24.98 -15.03
N ASN A 519 -30.97 -24.21 -13.94
CA ASN A 519 -32.13 -23.88 -13.11
C ASN A 519 -33.18 -23.07 -13.85
N THR A 520 -32.75 -22.11 -14.68
CA THR A 520 -33.67 -21.28 -15.48
C THR A 520 -34.46 -22.15 -16.45
N LEU A 521 -33.79 -23.05 -17.16
CA LEU A 521 -34.44 -23.99 -18.09
C LEU A 521 -35.33 -24.99 -17.35
N SER A 522 -34.88 -25.51 -16.20
CA SER A 522 -35.66 -26.42 -15.36
C SER A 522 -36.97 -25.76 -14.92
N ASN A 523 -36.90 -24.52 -14.46
CA ASN A 523 -38.07 -23.73 -14.10
C ASN A 523 -38.96 -23.48 -15.32
N LYS A 524 -38.37 -23.19 -16.50
CA LYS A 524 -39.14 -22.97 -17.73
C LYS A 524 -39.89 -24.22 -18.19
N VAL A 525 -39.31 -25.42 -18.06
CA VAL A 525 -40.00 -26.69 -18.34
C VAL A 525 -41.21 -26.84 -17.42
N VAL A 526 -41.07 -26.56 -16.13
CA VAL A 526 -42.19 -26.62 -15.17
C VAL A 526 -43.27 -25.59 -15.53
N GLU A 527 -42.87 -24.37 -15.88
CA GLU A 527 -43.77 -23.30 -16.32
C GLU A 527 -44.56 -23.71 -17.57
N LEU A 528 -43.90 -24.19 -18.62
CA LEU A 528 -44.54 -24.61 -19.87
C LEU A 528 -45.48 -25.81 -19.65
N ASN A 529 -45.13 -26.73 -18.76
CA ASN A 529 -46.01 -27.84 -18.38
C ASN A 529 -47.24 -27.36 -17.59
N LEU A 530 -47.08 -26.35 -16.73
CA LEU A 530 -48.19 -25.73 -16.01
C LEU A 530 -49.07 -24.91 -16.96
N GLU A 531 -48.49 -24.15 -17.89
CA GLU A 531 -49.19 -23.43 -18.95
C GLU A 531 -50.00 -24.40 -19.80
N ARG A 532 -49.42 -25.52 -20.24
CA ARG A 532 -50.16 -26.57 -20.97
C ARG A 532 -51.35 -27.11 -20.18
N THR A 533 -51.25 -27.20 -18.86
CA THR A 533 -52.34 -27.68 -17.98
C THR A 533 -53.40 -26.60 -17.71
N ALA A 534 -52.99 -25.32 -17.67
CA ALA A 534 -53.83 -24.17 -17.36
C ALA A 534 -54.45 -23.48 -18.61
N ALA A 535 -53.88 -23.68 -19.80
CA ALA A 535 -54.21 -22.95 -21.03
C ALA A 535 -55.53 -23.37 -21.72
N ASN A 536 -56.40 -24.12 -21.03
CA ASN A 536 -57.72 -24.49 -21.52
C ASN A 536 -58.74 -23.32 -21.60
N SER A 537 -58.31 -22.06 -21.50
CA SER A 537 -59.20 -20.94 -21.82
C SER A 537 -58.42 -19.69 -22.23
N GLU A 538 -58.19 -19.51 -23.52
CA GLU A 538 -57.81 -18.22 -24.12
C GLU A 538 -59.06 -17.32 -24.27
N VAL A 539 -60.20 -17.93 -24.59
CA VAL A 539 -61.52 -17.29 -24.64
C VAL A 539 -62.56 -18.13 -23.90
N ARG A 540 -63.59 -17.47 -23.36
CA ARG A 540 -64.71 -18.10 -22.64
C ARG A 540 -66.03 -17.51 -23.12
N LEU A 541 -67.09 -18.32 -23.09
CA LEU A 541 -68.44 -17.84 -23.41
C LEU A 541 -68.88 -16.79 -22.37
N GLY A 542 -69.22 -15.58 -22.81
CA GLY A 542 -69.62 -14.47 -21.95
C GLY A 542 -71.12 -14.47 -21.67
N SER A 543 -71.93 -14.50 -22.72
CA SER A 543 -73.39 -14.60 -22.60
C SER A 543 -74.02 -15.25 -23.84
N PRO A 544 -75.03 -16.12 -23.66
CA PRO A 544 -75.77 -16.68 -24.79
C PRO A 544 -76.66 -15.62 -25.45
N ALA A 545 -76.95 -15.83 -26.73
CA ALA A 545 -77.96 -15.11 -27.49
C ALA A 545 -79.38 -15.48 -27.04
N ILE A 546 -80.21 -14.45 -26.92
CA ILE A 546 -81.63 -14.54 -26.59
C ILE A 546 -82.43 -14.32 -27.89
N THR A 547 -83.57 -15.00 -28.03
CA THR A 547 -84.47 -14.84 -29.19
C THR A 547 -84.97 -13.39 -29.29
N PRO A 548 -84.69 -12.67 -30.39
CA PRO A 548 -85.12 -11.28 -30.55
C PRO A 548 -86.64 -11.19 -30.70
N THR A 549 -87.24 -10.21 -30.01
CA THR A 549 -88.70 -9.98 -30.01
C THR A 549 -89.13 -8.91 -31.00
N LYS A 550 -88.19 -8.22 -31.66
CA LYS A 550 -88.43 -7.19 -32.66
C LYS A 550 -87.53 -7.41 -33.89
N PRO A 551 -88.02 -7.12 -35.11
CA PRO A 551 -87.17 -7.13 -36.30
C PRO A 551 -86.17 -5.96 -36.29
N VAL A 552 -85.12 -6.08 -37.09
CA VAL A 552 -84.12 -5.01 -37.28
C VAL A 552 -84.80 -3.84 -37.99
N GLU A 553 -84.63 -2.62 -37.46
CA GLU A 553 -85.23 -1.42 -38.04
C GLU A 553 -84.60 -1.10 -39.42
N GLY A 554 -85.42 -1.07 -40.47
CA GLY A 554 -85.03 -0.61 -41.80
C GLY A 554 -84.68 0.89 -41.83
N GLN A 555 -84.18 1.38 -42.97
CA GLN A 555 -83.82 2.79 -43.12
C GLN A 555 -85.05 3.69 -42.87
N SER A 556 -85.03 4.54 -41.86
CA SER A 556 -86.24 5.32 -41.50
C SER A 556 -86.87 6.03 -42.71
N LEU A 557 -88.18 5.81 -42.93
CA LEU A 557 -89.01 6.46 -43.96
C LEU A 557 -88.74 7.97 -44.03
N THR A 558 -88.56 8.60 -42.87
CA THR A 558 -88.28 10.03 -42.72
C THR A 558 -87.04 10.48 -43.50
N VAL A 559 -85.95 9.71 -43.47
CA VAL A 559 -84.69 10.06 -44.16
C VAL A 559 -84.88 9.99 -45.68
N VAL A 560 -85.56 8.95 -46.16
CA VAL A 560 -85.81 8.77 -47.60
C VAL A 560 -86.70 9.88 -48.15
N VAL A 561 -87.76 10.23 -47.41
CA VAL A 561 -88.68 11.32 -47.79
C VAL A 561 -87.97 12.68 -47.79
N ILE A 562 -87.13 12.96 -46.80
CA ILE A 562 -86.35 14.21 -46.74
C ILE A 562 -85.38 14.30 -47.93
N LEU A 563 -84.65 13.22 -48.22
CA LEU A 563 -83.66 13.22 -49.31
C LEU A 563 -84.33 13.38 -50.67
N ALA A 564 -85.48 12.73 -50.87
CA ALA A 564 -86.31 12.90 -52.05
C ALA A 564 -86.90 14.31 -52.16
N ALA A 565 -87.32 14.92 -51.05
CA ALA A 565 -87.78 16.31 -51.03
C ALA A 565 -86.65 17.27 -51.44
N ILE A 566 -85.43 17.07 -50.95
CA ILE A 566 -84.29 17.91 -51.35
C ILE A 566 -84.03 17.79 -52.85
N LEU A 567 -83.98 16.57 -53.40
CA LEU A 567 -83.85 16.36 -54.84
C LEU A 567 -85.01 17.00 -55.63
N GLY A 568 -86.24 16.83 -55.14
CA GLY A 568 -87.45 17.40 -55.72
C GLY A 568 -87.44 18.92 -55.78
N PHE A 569 -86.95 19.56 -54.72
CA PHE A 569 -86.80 21.00 -54.64
C PHE A 569 -85.76 21.50 -55.65
N LEU A 570 -84.58 20.86 -55.70
CA LEU A 570 -83.54 21.22 -56.67
C LEU A 570 -84.03 21.06 -58.12
N LEU A 571 -84.75 19.97 -58.40
CA LEU A 571 -85.35 19.72 -59.71
C LEU A 571 -86.43 20.77 -60.04
N GLY A 572 -87.28 21.11 -59.08
CA GLY A 572 -88.30 22.15 -59.23
C GLY A 572 -87.69 23.52 -59.54
N VAL A 573 -86.63 23.91 -58.81
CA VAL A 573 -85.88 25.16 -59.05
C VAL A 573 -85.25 25.16 -60.44
N PHE A 574 -84.63 24.06 -60.86
CA PHE A 574 -84.03 23.93 -62.18
C PHE A 574 -85.07 24.08 -63.30
N ILE A 575 -86.20 23.40 -63.17
CA ILE A 575 -87.32 23.49 -64.14
C ILE A 575 -87.87 24.91 -64.19
N ALA A 576 -88.03 25.59 -63.05
CA ALA A 576 -88.51 26.97 -63.00
C ALA A 576 -87.55 27.94 -63.71
N ILE A 577 -86.25 27.79 -63.50
CA ILE A 577 -85.23 28.62 -64.17
C ILE A 577 -85.24 28.35 -65.68
N LEU A 578 -85.27 27.09 -66.09
CA LEU A 578 -85.26 26.70 -67.51
C LEU A 578 -86.54 27.18 -68.21
N ALA A 579 -87.71 27.00 -67.60
CA ALA A 579 -88.98 27.44 -68.15
C ALA A 579 -89.06 28.97 -68.28
N SER A 580 -88.52 29.70 -67.30
CA SER A 580 -88.38 31.16 -67.38
C SER A 580 -87.42 31.60 -68.47
N ALA A 581 -86.31 30.89 -68.69
CA ALA A 581 -85.38 31.19 -69.78
C ALA A 581 -86.01 30.97 -71.17
N LEU A 582 -86.98 30.05 -71.27
CA LEU A 582 -87.78 29.76 -72.46
C LEU A 582 -89.02 30.67 -72.62
N GLY A 583 -89.21 31.67 -71.75
CA GLY A 583 -90.32 32.63 -71.83
C GLY A 583 -91.69 32.07 -71.46
N LYS A 584 -91.76 30.92 -70.77
CA LYS A 584 -93.03 30.33 -70.31
C LYS A 584 -93.47 30.98 -69.00
N GLU A 585 -94.77 31.20 -68.85
CA GLU A 585 -95.38 31.67 -67.60
C GLU A 585 -95.67 30.50 -66.65
N PRO A 586 -95.68 30.73 -65.31
CA PRO A 586 -96.05 29.73 -64.34
C PRO A 586 -97.47 29.20 -64.61
N PHE A 587 -97.63 27.88 -64.54
CA PHE A 587 -98.87 27.22 -64.97
C PHE A 587 -100.02 27.41 -63.96
N LEU A 588 -99.72 27.60 -62.67
CA LEU A 588 -100.72 27.66 -61.59
C LEU A 588 -101.30 29.07 -61.37
N THR A 589 -100.85 30.10 -62.08
CA THR A 589 -101.40 31.47 -62.00
C THR A 589 -102.48 31.76 -63.05
N ARG A 590 -102.72 30.85 -64.02
CA ARG A 590 -103.87 30.97 -64.94
C ARG A 590 -105.16 30.46 -64.30
N ARG A 591 -105.76 31.29 -63.44
CA ARG A 591 -107.22 31.52 -63.29
C ARG A 591 -107.51 32.22 -61.94
N ALA A 592 -107.65 33.53 -62.01
CA ALA A 592 -108.70 34.28 -61.32
C ALA A 592 -109.22 35.32 -62.31
N ALA A 593 -109.97 34.84 -63.31
CA ALA A 593 -110.78 35.65 -64.21
C ALA A 593 -111.96 34.79 -64.66
N ALA A 594 -112.94 34.69 -63.75
CA ALA A 594 -114.37 34.69 -64.04
C ALA A 594 -115.03 35.37 -62.84
#